data_AF-A0A1E7WZM4-F1
#
_entry.id   AF-A0A1E7WZM4-F1
#
_cell.length_a   1.000
_cell.length_b   1.000
_cell.length_c   1.000
_cell.angle_alpha   90.00
_cell.angle_beta   90.00
_cell.angle_gamma   90.00
#
_symmetry.space_group_name_H-M   'P 1'
#
loop_
_entity.id
_entity.type
_entity.pdbx_description
1 polymer ?
#
loop_
_entity_poly.entity_id
_entity_poly.type
_entity_poly.pdbx_seq_one_letter_code
_entity_poly.pdbx_strand_id
1 'polypeptide(L)'
;MAPQYPPIDAGAHLIQYLFEVGPGQAGSMGVVPLSHGELRAWQDNMGLDLEPWETQLLRRLSGEYLGQLEKARDSNCKPPFGGLYRAPNLSKKIDDALD
;
A
#
# COMPACT_ATOMS: atom_id res chain seq x y z
N MET A 1 13.40 -14.20 7.81
CA MET A 1 13.13 -12.88 8.41
C MET A 1 11.74 -12.46 7.97
N ALA A 2 10.86 -12.09 8.91
CA ALA A 2 9.59 -11.48 8.54
C ALA A 2 9.85 -10.06 7.98
N PRO A 3 9.11 -9.62 6.95
CA PRO A 3 9.20 -8.24 6.46
C PRO A 3 8.88 -7.25 7.59
N GLN A 4 9.65 -6.16 7.67
CA GLN A 4 9.37 -5.07 8.60
C GLN A 4 8.30 -4.16 7.99
N TYR A 5 7.31 -3.78 8.78
CA TYR A 5 6.26 -2.86 8.38
C TYR A 5 6.40 -1.54 9.15
N PRO A 6 6.01 -0.40 8.57
CA PRO A 6 5.92 0.85 9.32
C PRO A 6 4.95 0.68 10.50
N PRO A 7 5.19 1.36 11.63
CA PRO A 7 4.20 1.43 12.70
C PRO A 7 2.91 2.06 12.17
N ILE A 8 1.76 1.50 12.57
CA ILE A 8 0.43 1.98 12.18
C ILE A 8 -0.26 2.46 13.44
N ASP A 9 -0.45 3.77 13.55
CA ASP A 9 -1.07 4.39 14.73
C ASP A 9 -2.60 4.39 14.67
N ALA A 10 -3.18 4.28 13.46
CA ALA A 10 -4.62 4.25 13.25
C ALA A 10 -4.99 3.57 11.92
N GLY A 11 -6.22 3.08 11.80
CA GLY A 11 -6.78 2.59 10.53
C GLY A 11 -6.23 1.24 10.06
N ALA A 12 -5.66 0.43 10.96
CA ALA A 12 -5.15 -0.90 10.62
C ALA A 12 -6.22 -1.83 10.02
N HIS A 13 -7.49 -1.66 10.42
CA HIS A 13 -8.62 -2.40 9.88
C HIS A 13 -8.82 -2.18 8.38
N LEU A 14 -8.49 -1.00 7.85
CA LEU A 14 -8.61 -0.71 6.42
C LEU A 14 -7.58 -1.48 5.58
N ILE A 15 -6.40 -1.75 6.14
CA ILE A 15 -5.41 -2.60 5.49
C ILE A 15 -5.92 -4.04 5.44
N GLN A 16 -6.50 -4.52 6.54
CA GLN A 16 -7.14 -5.83 6.56
C GLN A 16 -8.28 -5.91 5.54
N TYR A 17 -9.17 -4.93 5.50
CA TYR A 17 -10.27 -4.86 4.53
C TYR A 17 -9.76 -4.86 3.09
N LEU A 18 -8.68 -4.14 2.78
CA LEU A 18 -8.06 -4.15 1.46
C LEU A 18 -7.64 -5.57 1.02
N PHE A 19 -7.08 -6.36 1.93
CA PHE A 19 -6.67 -7.74 1.62
C PHE A 19 -7.83 -8.73 1.65
N GLU A 20 -8.89 -8.46 2.42
CA GLU A 20 -10.11 -9.27 2.44
C GLU A 20 -10.93 -9.11 1.16
N VAL A 21 -11.16 -7.88 0.70
CA VAL A 21 -11.83 -7.63 -0.60
C VAL A 21 -10.94 -7.99 -1.78
N GLY A 22 -9.62 -7.96 -1.58
CA GLY A 22 -8.60 -8.12 -2.61
C GLY A 22 -8.07 -6.76 -3.08
N PRO A 23 -6.74 -6.55 -3.13
CA PRO A 23 -6.15 -5.22 -3.38
C PRO A 23 -6.33 -4.71 -4.81
N GLY A 24 -6.94 -5.50 -5.70
CA GLY A 24 -7.28 -5.14 -7.08
C GLY A 24 -8.25 -6.16 -7.67
N GLN A 25 -8.88 -5.79 -8.79
CA GLN A 25 -9.86 -6.63 -9.51
C GLN A 25 -9.39 -6.92 -10.94
N ALA A 26 -9.94 -7.95 -11.57
CA ALA A 26 -9.66 -8.25 -12.96
C ALA A 26 -10.27 -7.18 -13.89
N GLY A 27 -9.44 -6.60 -14.76
CA GLY A 27 -9.87 -5.72 -15.85
C GLY A 27 -9.46 -6.29 -17.21
N SER A 28 -9.86 -5.61 -18.29
CA SER A 28 -9.67 -6.12 -19.67
C SER A 28 -8.21 -6.34 -20.07
N MET A 29 -7.28 -5.54 -19.53
CA MET A 29 -5.85 -5.56 -19.87
C MET A 29 -4.96 -5.81 -18.62
N GLY A 30 -5.49 -6.50 -17.62
CA GLY A 30 -4.77 -6.80 -16.38
C GLY A 30 -5.53 -6.37 -15.13
N VAL A 31 -4.84 -6.37 -14.00
CA VAL A 31 -5.43 -6.03 -12.70
C VAL A 31 -5.60 -4.51 -12.60
N VAL A 32 -6.78 -4.07 -12.19
CA VAL A 32 -7.14 -2.65 -12.01
C VAL A 32 -7.55 -2.38 -10.56
N PRO A 33 -7.48 -1.11 -10.10
CA PRO A 33 -7.88 -0.78 -8.74
C PRO A 33 -9.34 -1.08 -8.47
N LEU A 34 -9.71 -1.19 -7.18
CA LEU A 34 -11.08 -1.40 -6.74
C LEU A 34 -12.01 -0.26 -7.22
N SER A 35 -13.18 -0.68 -7.70
CA SER A 35 -14.24 0.22 -8.14
C SER A 35 -15.21 0.49 -6.98
N HIS A 36 -16.01 1.55 -7.09
CA HIS A 36 -17.09 1.76 -6.12
C HIS A 36 -18.14 0.64 -6.16
N GLY A 37 -18.38 0.06 -7.34
CA GLY A 37 -19.31 -1.07 -7.49
C GLY A 37 -18.83 -2.29 -6.71
N GLU A 38 -17.54 -2.61 -6.83
CA GLU A 38 -16.94 -3.74 -6.11
C GLU A 38 -16.98 -3.53 -4.59
N LEU A 39 -16.60 -2.34 -4.13
CA LEU A 39 -16.66 -2.00 -2.71
C LEU A 39 -18.09 -1.99 -2.16
N ARG A 40 -19.09 -1.63 -2.96
CA ARG A 40 -20.49 -1.73 -2.57
C ARG A 40 -20.93 -3.18 -2.45
N ALA A 41 -20.63 -4.01 -3.44
CA ALA A 41 -20.96 -5.44 -3.40
C ALA A 41 -20.28 -6.15 -2.21
N TRP A 42 -19.02 -5.80 -1.92
CA TRP A 42 -18.30 -6.32 -0.76
C TRP A 42 -18.94 -5.88 0.57
N GLN A 43 -19.31 -4.60 0.71
CA GLN A 43 -20.06 -4.09 1.88
C GLN A 43 -21.36 -4.87 2.09
N ASP A 44 -22.14 -5.07 1.03
CA ASP A 44 -23.41 -5.81 1.09
C ASP A 44 -23.20 -7.27 1.52
N ASN A 45 -22.15 -7.93 1.00
CA ASN A 45 -21.83 -9.32 1.33
C ASN A 45 -21.36 -9.50 2.78
N MET A 46 -20.61 -8.52 3.31
CA MET A 46 -20.02 -8.58 4.64
C MET A 46 -20.92 -7.96 5.72
N GLY A 47 -22.00 -7.29 5.34
CA GLY A 47 -22.87 -6.55 6.25
C GLY A 47 -22.16 -5.36 6.91
N LEU A 48 -21.31 -4.67 6.14
CA LEU A 48 -20.52 -3.52 6.61
C LEU A 48 -21.01 -2.24 5.94
N ASP A 49 -21.01 -1.14 6.69
CA ASP A 49 -21.22 0.21 6.16
C ASP A 49 -19.94 1.03 6.36
N LEU A 50 -19.21 1.30 5.27
CA LEU A 50 -18.00 2.10 5.28
C LEU A 50 -18.34 3.59 5.21
N GLU A 51 -17.63 4.38 5.99
CA GLU A 51 -17.72 5.83 5.87
C GLU A 51 -17.20 6.30 4.49
N PRO A 52 -17.67 7.45 3.98
CA PRO A 52 -17.25 7.95 2.67
C PRO A 52 -15.73 8.07 2.51
N TRP A 53 -15.03 8.46 3.59
CA TRP A 53 -13.57 8.58 3.58
C TRP A 53 -12.87 7.22 3.58
N GLU A 54 -13.44 6.19 4.22
CA GLU A 54 -12.89 4.83 4.23
C GLU A 54 -12.97 4.21 2.84
N THR A 55 -14.12 4.37 2.18
CA THR A 55 -14.31 3.94 0.78
C THR A 55 -13.30 4.62 -0.15
N GLN A 56 -13.10 5.94 0.00
CA GLN A 56 -12.11 6.67 -0.80
C GLN A 56 -10.68 6.20 -0.51
N LEU A 57 -10.36 5.96 0.76
CA LEU A 57 -9.04 5.50 1.17
C LEU A 57 -8.76 4.09 0.66
N LEU A 58 -9.71 3.16 0.74
CA LEU A 58 -9.56 1.80 0.20
C LEU A 58 -9.29 1.80 -1.30
N ARG A 59 -10.00 2.62 -2.09
CA ARG A 59 -9.74 2.77 -3.53
C ARG A 59 -8.34 3.31 -3.79
N ARG A 60 -7.90 4.31 -3.02
CA ARG A 60 -6.55 4.87 -3.13
C ARG A 60 -5.49 3.82 -2.78
N LEU A 61 -5.66 3.10 -1.67
CA LEU A 61 -4.74 2.05 -1.25
C LEU A 61 -4.64 0.94 -2.29
N SER A 62 -5.75 0.53 -2.91
CA SER A 62 -5.76 -0.41 -4.02
C SER A 62 -4.90 0.09 -5.19
N GLY A 63 -5.04 1.36 -5.59
CA GLY A 63 -4.22 1.96 -6.64
C GLY A 63 -2.73 2.01 -6.30
N GLU A 64 -2.37 2.47 -5.09
CA GLU A 64 -0.99 2.53 -4.62
C GLU A 64 -0.36 1.14 -4.51
N TYR A 65 -1.12 0.15 -4.03
CA TYR A 65 -0.68 -1.24 -3.95
C TYR A 65 -0.34 -1.79 -5.34
N LEU A 66 -1.22 -1.63 -6.33
CA LEU A 66 -0.96 -2.09 -7.69
C LEU A 66 0.21 -1.34 -8.34
N GLY A 67 0.32 -0.03 -8.10
CA GLY A 67 1.45 0.76 -8.57
C GLY A 67 2.78 0.28 -7.98
N GLN A 68 2.81 -0.06 -6.69
CA GLN A 68 4.01 -0.61 -6.06
C GLN A 68 4.27 -2.06 -6.48
N LEU A 69 3.23 -2.86 -6.70
CA LEU A 69 3.34 -4.23 -7.20
C LEU A 69 4.02 -4.26 -8.57
N GLU A 70 3.67 -3.33 -9.46
CA GLU A 70 4.32 -3.21 -10.77
C GLU A 70 5.79 -2.81 -10.63
N LYS A 71 6.07 -1.78 -9.82
CA LYS A 71 7.46 -1.33 -9.56
C LYS A 71 8.31 -2.47 -8.98
N ALA A 72 7.74 -3.28 -8.08
CA ALA A 72 8.41 -4.39 -7.43
C ALA A 72 8.77 -5.55 -8.37
N ARG A 73 8.29 -5.55 -9.62
CA ARG A 73 8.74 -6.51 -10.64
C ARG A 73 10.18 -6.26 -11.07
N ASP A 74 10.67 -5.02 -10.95
CA ASP A 74 12.09 -4.74 -11.13
C ASP A 74 12.87 -5.25 -9.92
N SER A 75 13.83 -6.14 -10.17
CA SER A 75 14.74 -6.67 -9.16
C SER A 75 15.53 -5.58 -8.39
N ASN A 76 15.70 -4.39 -8.98
CA ASN A 76 16.35 -3.25 -8.35
C ASN A 76 15.38 -2.38 -7.52
N CYS A 77 14.09 -2.72 -7.50
CA CYS A 77 13.10 -2.00 -6.70
C CYS A 77 13.39 -2.18 -5.21
N LYS A 78 13.80 -1.10 -4.56
CA LYS A 78 14.08 -1.11 -3.13
C LYS A 78 12.75 -1.18 -2.34
N PRO A 79 12.73 -1.89 -1.21
CA PRO A 79 11.55 -1.91 -0.35
C PRO A 79 11.28 -0.50 0.18
N PRO A 80 10.00 -0.09 0.28
CA PRO A 80 9.63 1.24 0.76
C PRO A 80 9.92 1.42 2.27
N PHE A 81 10.03 0.32 3.03
CA PHE A 81 10.33 0.32 4.45
C PHE A 81 11.31 -0.81 4.80
N GLY A 82 12.24 -0.53 5.72
CA GLY A 82 13.28 -1.48 6.18
C GLY A 82 14.62 -1.32 5.45
N GLY A 83 15.70 -1.17 6.24
CA GLY A 83 17.08 -1.52 5.88
C GLY A 83 17.83 -0.81 4.75
N LEU A 84 17.21 0.05 3.92
CA LEU A 84 17.92 0.83 2.87
C LEU A 84 17.38 2.26 2.66
N TYR A 85 16.70 2.86 3.64
CA TYR A 85 16.43 4.30 3.63
C TYR A 85 17.67 5.07 4.10
N ARG A 86 18.63 5.31 3.20
CA ARG A 86 19.72 6.27 3.47
C ARG A 86 19.13 7.66 3.35
N ALA A 87 18.91 8.34 4.48
CA ALA A 87 18.53 9.74 4.50
C ALA A 87 19.47 10.54 3.55
N PRO A 88 18.94 11.52 2.77
CA PRO A 88 19.72 12.21 1.73
C PRO A 88 20.99 12.90 2.25
N ASN A 89 21.10 13.09 3.57
CA ASN A 89 22.19 13.83 4.21
C ASN A 89 23.20 12.92 4.94
N LEU A 90 23.06 11.59 4.87
CA LEU A 90 23.96 10.69 5.60
C LEU A 90 25.38 10.69 5.03
N SER A 91 25.53 10.81 3.70
CA SER A 91 26.86 10.92 3.09
C SER A 91 27.59 12.18 3.58
N LYS A 92 26.90 13.33 3.61
CA LYS A 92 27.48 14.58 4.12
C LYS A 92 27.95 14.48 5.57
N LYS A 93 27.15 13.85 6.44
CA LYS A 93 27.55 13.65 7.85
C LYS A 93 28.72 12.66 8.04
N ILE A 94 28.95 11.77 7.08
CA ILE A 94 30.10 10.84 7.10
C ILE A 94 31.34 11.60 6.67
N ASP A 95 31.23 12.44 5.63
CA ASP A 95 32.33 13.27 5.14
C ASP A 95 32.71 14.35 6.19
N ASP A 96 31.72 15.04 6.79
CA ASP A 96 31.91 16.05 7.85
C ASP A 96 32.50 15.50 9.17
N ALA A 97 32.51 14.17 9.35
CA ALA A 97 33.01 13.51 10.57
C ALA A 97 34.36 12.80 10.36
N LEU A 98 34.85 12.74 9.12
CA LEU A 98 36.14 12.17 8.73
C LEU A 98 37.20 13.23 8.40
N ASP A 99 36.80 14.51 8.32
CA ASP A 99 37.67 15.69 8.44
C ASP A 99 37.82 16.14 9.92
#